data_AF-A0AB35BML6-F1
#
_entry.id   AF-A0AB35BML6-F1
#
_cell.length_a   1.000
_cell.length_b   1.000
_cell.length_c   1.000
_cell.angle_alpha   90.00
_cell.angle_beta   90.00
_cell.angle_gamma   90.00
#
_symmetry.space_group_name_H-M   'P 1'
#
loop_
_entity.id
_entity.type
_entity.pdbx_description
1 polymer ?
#
loop_
_entity_poly.entity_id
_entity_poly.type
_entity_poly.pdbx_seq_one_letter_code
_entity_poly.pdbx_strand_id
1 'polypeptide(L)'
;MDLLSKTVDSLWQVVAVGLLLGAGLPAIFALGLRALDSGSTTDPAAATTTRKPAAVIAAGTCFAVVVVAIITGILFVMQGFLSHTFGIEIF
;
A
#
# COMPACT_ATOMS: atom_id res chain seq x y z
N MET A 1 13.59 -0.09 36.77
CA MET A 1 12.50 -0.71 35.98
C MET A 1 12.03 0.18 34.83
N ASP A 2 12.34 1.48 34.88
CA ASP A 2 11.89 2.48 33.89
C ASP A 2 12.54 2.38 32.50
N LEU A 3 13.78 1.91 32.40
CA LEU A 3 14.47 1.74 31.11
C LEU A 3 13.79 0.65 30.27
N LEU A 4 13.47 -0.48 30.89
CA LEU A 4 12.83 -1.62 30.22
C LEU A 4 11.43 -1.21 29.71
N SER A 5 10.65 -0.51 30.54
CA SER A 5 9.34 0.04 30.16
C SER A 5 9.43 1.01 28.99
N LYS A 6 10.35 1.99 29.05
CA LYS A 6 10.51 3.00 27.98
C LYS A 6 10.98 2.37 26.66
N THR A 7 11.86 1.37 26.72
CA THR A 7 12.29 0.64 25.52
C THR A 7 11.15 -0.17 24.93
N VAL A 8 10.35 -0.86 25.74
CA VAL A 8 9.17 -1.60 25.26
C VAL A 8 8.15 -0.65 24.62
N ASP A 9 7.87 0.50 25.24
CA ASP A 9 6.95 1.50 24.69
C ASP A 9 7.42 2.01 23.33
N SER A 10 8.72 2.34 23.23
CA SER A 10 9.31 2.85 21.97
C SER A 10 9.34 1.77 20.89
N LEU A 11 9.68 0.53 21.26
CA LEU A 11 9.74 -0.60 20.34
C LEU A 11 8.35 -0.94 19.80
N TRP A 12 7.34 -0.97 20.67
CA TRP A 12 5.96 -1.24 20.26
C TRP A 12 5.48 -0.20 19.24
N GLN A 13 5.81 1.07 19.45
CA GLN A 13 5.41 2.14 18.53
C GLN A 13 6.08 2.00 17.15
N VAL A 14 7.37 1.66 17.10
CA VAL A 14 8.08 1.40 15.84
C VAL A 14 7.56 0.15 15.15
N VAL A 15 7.30 -0.93 15.90
CA VAL A 15 6.75 -2.17 15.35
C VAL A 15 5.35 -1.92 14.79
N ALA A 16 4.49 -1.21 15.51
CA ALA A 16 3.14 -0.90 15.06
C ALA A 16 3.16 -0.06 13.78
N VAL A 17 3.97 1.00 13.73
CA VAL A 17 4.11 1.84 12.53
C VAL A 17 4.75 1.05 11.39
N GLY A 18 5.80 0.29 11.65
CA GLY A 18 6.48 -0.54 10.65
C GLY A 18 5.57 -1.64 10.07
N LEU A 19 4.69 -2.22 10.88
CA LEU A 19 3.73 -3.22 10.45
C LEU A 19 2.57 -2.58 9.68
N LEU A 20 2.09 -1.40 10.10
CA LEU A 20 1.11 -0.62 9.35
C LEU A 20 1.63 -0.20 7.97
N LEU A 21 2.84 0.38 7.92
CA LEU A 21 3.39 0.89 6.66
C LEU A 21 3.94 -0.24 5.78
N GLY A 22 4.54 -1.27 6.40
CA GLY A 22 5.14 -2.41 5.70
C GLY A 22 4.10 -3.43 5.24
N ALA A 23 3.20 -3.87 6.12
CA ALA A 23 2.21 -4.93 5.83
C ALA A 23 0.83 -4.39 5.43
N GLY A 24 0.48 -3.15 5.81
CA GLY A 24 -0.78 -2.54 5.39
C GLY A 24 -0.87 -2.31 3.88
N LEU A 25 0.25 -1.94 3.24
CA LEU A 25 0.31 -1.74 1.80
C LEU A 25 0.12 -3.05 0.99
N PRO A 26 0.80 -4.17 1.32
CA PRO A 26 0.47 -5.50 0.81
C PRO A 26 -0.97 -5.94 1.06
N ALA A 27 -1.57 -5.60 2.21
CA ALA A 27 -2.95 -5.95 2.51
C ALA A 27 -3.95 -5.24 1.59
N ILE A 28 -3.73 -3.94 1.30
CA ILE A 28 -4.52 -3.18 0.32
C ILE A 28 -4.40 -3.82 -1.07
N PHE A 29 -3.19 -4.17 -1.49
CA PHE A 29 -2.95 -4.86 -2.76
C PHE A 29 -3.71 -6.20 -2.85
N ALA A 30 -3.67 -7.01 -1.78
CA ALA A 30 -4.41 -8.27 -1.71
C ALA A 30 -5.94 -8.06 -1.78
N LEU A 31 -6.46 -6.99 -1.19
CA LEU A 31 -7.87 -6.58 -1.32
C LEU A 31 -8.23 -6.24 -2.77
N GLY A 32 -7.35 -5.53 -3.49
CA GLY A 32 -7.51 -5.25 -4.92
C GLY A 32 -7.54 -6.52 -5.78
N LEU A 33 -6.64 -7.48 -5.50
CA LEU A 33 -6.66 -8.80 -6.16
C LEU A 33 -7.93 -9.58 -5.86
N ARG A 34 -8.40 -9.56 -4.61
CA ARG A 34 -9.66 -10.23 -4.22
C ARG A 34 -10.87 -9.62 -4.94
N ALA A 35 -10.90 -8.30 -5.07
CA ALA A 35 -11.96 -7.60 -5.83
C ALA A 35 -11.94 -8.02 -7.31
N LEU A 36 -10.74 -8.16 -7.91
CA LEU A 36 -10.60 -8.57 -9.30
C LEU A 36 -11.05 -10.03 -9.54
N ASP A 37 -10.70 -10.94 -8.63
CA ASP A 37 -11.07 -12.36 -8.67
C ASP A 37 -12.59 -12.57 -8.51
N SER A 38 -13.22 -11.86 -7.57
CA SER A 38 -14.68 -11.90 -7.40
C SER A 38 -15.49 -11.30 -8.57
N GLY A 39 -14.82 -10.61 -9.49
CA GLY A 39 -15.40 -10.04 -10.71
C GLY A 39 -15.30 -10.90 -11.95
N SER A 40 -14.57 -12.03 -11.90
CA SER A 40 -14.48 -13.00 -12.98
C SER A 40 -15.43 -14.17 -12.76
N THR A 41 -16.38 -14.33 -13.68
CA THR A 41 -17.18 -15.55 -13.79
C THR A 41 -16.72 -16.27 -15.05
N THR A 42 -16.14 -17.45 -14.88
CA THR A 42 -15.78 -18.33 -16.01
C THR A 42 -16.98 -19.23 -16.25
N ASP A 43 -17.62 -19.07 -17.41
CA ASP A 43 -18.64 -20.03 -17.85
C ASP A 43 -17.91 -21.22 -18.52
N PRO A 44 -17.94 -22.43 -17.91
CA PRO A 44 -17.29 -23.61 -18.48
C PRO A 44 -17.92 -24.06 -19.80
N ALA A 45 -19.15 -23.64 -20.13
CA ALA A 45 -19.82 -24.00 -21.38
C ALA A 45 -19.47 -23.08 -22.56
N ALA A 46 -19.00 -21.86 -22.30
CA ALA A 46 -18.85 -20.83 -23.34
C ALA A 46 -17.41 -20.42 -23.64
N ALA A 47 -16.40 -20.99 -22.96
CA ALA A 47 -14.97 -20.64 -23.07
C ALA A 47 -14.70 -19.11 -23.01
N THR A 48 -15.64 -18.33 -22.47
CA THR A 48 -15.60 -16.88 -22.42
C THR A 48 -15.56 -16.44 -20.97
N THR A 49 -14.52 -15.66 -20.64
CA THR A 49 -14.39 -15.04 -19.33
C THR A 49 -15.04 -13.66 -19.38
N THR A 50 -16.18 -13.49 -18.70
CA THR A 50 -16.77 -12.16 -18.52
C THR A 50 -16.18 -11.53 -17.27
N ARG A 51 -15.35 -10.49 -17.44
CA ARG A 51 -14.92 -9.61 -16.35
C ARG A 51 -15.92 -8.48 -16.17
N LYS A 52 -16.39 -8.28 -14.93
CA LYS A 52 -17.19 -7.10 -14.59
C LYS A 52 -16.32 -5.84 -14.64
N PRO A 53 -16.63 -4.82 -15.46
CA PRO A 53 -15.81 -3.61 -15.57
C PRO A 53 -15.67 -2.88 -14.22
N ALA A 54 -16.71 -2.92 -13.37
CA ALA A 54 -16.67 -2.37 -12.02
C ALA A 54 -15.59 -3.02 -11.13
N ALA A 55 -15.34 -4.32 -11.26
CA ALA A 55 -14.31 -5.01 -10.48
C ALA A 55 -12.90 -4.64 -10.94
N VAL A 56 -12.71 -4.40 -12.24
CA VAL A 56 -11.44 -3.91 -12.80
C VAL A 56 -11.14 -2.49 -12.33
N ILE A 57 -12.15 -1.61 -12.31
CA ILE A 57 -12.00 -0.23 -11.81
C ILE A 57 -11.67 -0.24 -10.32
N ALA A 58 -12.38 -1.03 -9.51
CA ALA A 58 -12.13 -1.15 -8.07
C ALA A 58 -10.74 -1.73 -7.74
N ALA A 59 -10.28 -2.72 -8.51
CA ALA A 59 -8.91 -3.20 -8.38
C ALA A 59 -7.93 -2.06 -8.74
N GLY A 60 -8.13 -1.41 -9.90
CA GLY A 60 -7.29 -0.33 -10.39
C GLY A 60 -7.14 0.83 -9.40
N THR A 61 -8.22 1.26 -8.73
CA THR A 61 -8.15 2.29 -7.69
C THR A 61 -7.34 1.82 -6.48
N CYS A 62 -7.46 0.55 -6.09
CA CYS A 62 -6.67 -0.04 -5.01
C CYS A 62 -5.16 -0.02 -5.34
N PHE A 63 -4.79 -0.42 -6.55
CA PHE A 63 -3.41 -0.33 -7.04
C PHE A 63 -2.92 1.12 -7.10
N ALA A 64 -3.77 2.06 -7.55
CA ALA A 64 -3.42 3.47 -7.62
C ALA A 64 -3.12 4.04 -6.22
N VAL A 65 -3.93 3.71 -5.21
CA VAL A 65 -3.69 4.10 -3.81
C VAL A 65 -2.35 3.55 -3.32
N VAL A 66 -2.03 2.29 -3.63
CA VAL A 66 -0.73 1.68 -3.28
C VAL A 66 0.43 2.45 -3.92
N VAL A 67 0.33 2.77 -5.21
CA VAL A 67 1.38 3.54 -5.91
C VAL A 67 1.54 4.93 -5.31
N VAL A 68 0.45 5.64 -5.03
CA VAL A 68 0.49 6.96 -4.39
C VAL A 68 1.17 6.87 -3.02
N ALA A 69 0.82 5.89 -2.19
CA ALA A 69 1.43 5.69 -0.88
C ALA A 69 2.94 5.40 -0.98
N ILE A 70 3.37 4.57 -1.95
CA ILE A 70 4.79 4.31 -2.21
C ILE A 70 5.51 5.60 -2.61
N ILE A 71 4.97 6.36 -3.57
CA ILE A 71 5.58 7.61 -4.03
C ILE A 71 5.70 8.60 -2.88
N THR A 72 4.63 8.82 -2.11
CA THR A 72 4.66 9.70 -0.94
C THR A 72 5.69 9.26 0.09
N GLY A 73 5.77 7.95 0.39
CA GLY A 73 6.77 7.41 1.32
C GLY A 73 8.20 7.64 0.84
N ILE A 74 8.47 7.40 -0.45
CA ILE A 74 9.78 7.65 -1.05
C ILE A 74 10.13 9.14 -1.00
N LEU A 75 9.21 10.02 -1.40
CA LEU A 75 9.44 11.48 -1.37
C LEU A 75 9.69 11.98 0.05
N PHE A 76 8.98 11.44 1.05
CA PHE A 76 9.18 11.79 2.44
C PHE A 76 10.56 11.35 2.96
N VAL A 77 11.03 10.16 2.59
CA VAL A 77 12.38 9.68 2.94
C VAL A 77 13.46 10.47 2.19
N MET A 78 13.22 10.81 0.92
CA MET A 78 14.18 11.49 0.05
C MET A 78 14.15 13.02 0.18
N GLN A 79 13.26 13.62 0.97
CA GLN A 79 13.07 15.08 1.05
C GLN A 79 14.38 15.85 1.25
N GLY A 80 15.26 15.37 2.14
CA GLY A 80 16.55 16.00 2.42
C GLY A 80 17.59 15.85 1.30
N PHE A 81 17.53 14.75 0.56
CA PHE A 81 18.37 14.57 -0.64
C PHE A 81 17.87 15.42 -1.80
N LEU A 82 16.55 15.53 -1.96
CA LEU A 82 15.97 16.28 -3.06
C LEU A 82 16.13 17.79 -2.90
N SER A 83 16.00 18.30 -1.67
CA SER A 83 16.27 19.71 -1.39
C SER A 83 17.75 20.05 -1.62
N HIS A 84 18.68 19.19 -1.16
CA HIS A 84 20.11 19.45 -1.27
C HIS A 84 20.69 19.24 -2.68
N THR A 85 20.20 18.26 -3.44
CA THR A 85 20.73 17.92 -4.78
C THR A 85 19.96 18.59 -5.91
N PHE A 86 18.65 18.80 -5.77
CA PHE A 86 17.79 19.34 -6.84
C PHE A 86 17.20 20.72 -6.53
N GLY A 87 17.33 21.24 -5.30
CA GLY A 87 16.78 22.55 -4.91
C GLY A 87 15.25 22.61 -4.90
N ILE A 88 14.57 21.45 -4.87
CA ILE A 88 13.11 21.36 -4.85
C ILE A 88 12.67 21.13 -3.39
N GLU A 89 12.01 22.11 -2.78
CA GLU A 89 11.31 21.96 -1.49
C GLU A 89 10.00 21.21 -1.72
N ILE A 90 9.92 19.95 -1.30
CA ILE A 90 8.67 19.16 -1.44
C ILE A 90 7.75 19.32 -0.22
N PHE A 91 8.23 19.85 0.91
CA PHE A 91 7.43 20.13 2.11
C PHE A 91 8.07 21.21 2.97
#